data_AF-A0A942S983-F1
#
_entry.id   AF-A0A942S983-F1
#
_cell.length_a   1.000
_cell.length_b   1.000
_cell.length_c   1.000
_cell.angle_alpha   90.00
_cell.angle_beta   90.00
_cell.angle_gamma   90.00
#
_symmetry.space_group_name_H-M   'P 1'
#
loop_
_entity.id
_entity.type
_entity.pdbx_description
1 polymer ?
#
loop_
_entity_poly.entity_id
_entity_poly.type
_entity_poly.pdbx_seq_one_letter_code
_entity_poly.pdbx_strand_id
1 'polypeptide(L)'
;PGSPELAEETKKIIQKTEIGLDHHWGLDHGAWSVIKHLYPKADVPVIQLSLDYTKPPQYHYALAKELAALRRKGVLIVGSGNMVHNLRMVAWDKLNVSGFGFDWALEASEKMKQMILDGNHSELTNYNNQGKAFQLAVPTPEHFLPLIYTLALQDKNDAVSLFNDKAIAGSLTMTSVLIE
;
A
#
# COMPACT_ATOMS: atom_id res chain seq x y z
N PRO A 1 9.02 -16.83 10.06
CA PRO A 1 8.12 -17.41 11.11
C PRO A 1 6.99 -16.42 11.41
N GLY A 2 5.89 -16.85 12.04
CA GLY A 2 4.86 -15.94 12.57
C GLY A 2 5.25 -15.31 13.91
N SER A 3 4.48 -14.33 14.40
CA SER A 3 4.59 -13.82 15.77
C SER A 3 3.21 -13.69 16.43
N PRO A 4 2.75 -14.72 17.17
CA PRO A 4 1.46 -14.68 17.87
C PRO A 4 1.36 -13.52 18.88
N GLU A 5 2.46 -13.21 19.57
CA GLU A 5 2.53 -12.10 20.52
C GLU A 5 2.30 -10.75 19.82
N LEU A 6 2.94 -10.51 18.67
CA LEU A 6 2.73 -9.31 17.89
C LEU A 6 1.30 -9.22 17.32
N ALA A 7 0.71 -10.35 16.92
CA ALA A 7 -0.66 -10.39 16.44
C ALA A 7 -1.66 -10.00 17.55
N GLU A 8 -1.49 -10.56 18.76
CA GLU A 8 -2.30 -10.21 19.92
C GLU A 8 -2.11 -8.75 20.35
N GLU A 9 -0.88 -8.24 20.29
CA GLU A 9 -0.62 -6.83 20.58
C GLU A 9 -1.29 -5.90 19.55
N THR A 10 -1.17 -6.24 18.27
CA THR A 10 -1.80 -5.48 17.17
C THR A 10 -3.32 -5.45 17.34
N LYS A 11 -3.94 -6.58 17.68
CA LYS A 11 -5.36 -6.66 18.02
C LYS A 11 -5.76 -5.75 19.18
N LYS A 12 -4.93 -5.66 20.24
CA LYS A 12 -5.19 -4.79 21.40
C LYS A 12 -5.03 -3.30 21.06
N ILE A 13 -4.13 -2.96 20.15
CA ILE A 13 -3.88 -1.59 19.72
C ILE A 13 -5.06 -1.06 18.88
N ILE A 14 -5.61 -1.88 17.99
CA ILE A 14 -6.72 -1.48 17.14
C ILE A 14 -8.01 -1.42 17.96
N GLN A 15 -8.61 -0.24 18.03
CA GLN A 15 -9.87 0.05 18.69
C GLN A 15 -10.98 0.38 17.68
N LYS A 16 -10.61 0.75 16.45
CA LYS A 16 -11.56 1.14 15.39
C LYS A 16 -12.54 0.02 15.00
N THR A 17 -12.12 -1.23 15.15
CA THR A 17 -12.88 -2.40 14.77
C THR A 17 -12.44 -3.63 15.56
N GLU A 18 -13.28 -4.66 15.54
CA GLU A 18 -12.92 -5.95 16.11
C GLU A 18 -11.97 -6.69 15.15
N ILE A 19 -10.82 -7.11 15.68
CA ILE A 19 -9.82 -7.86 14.92
C ILE A 19 -9.86 -9.33 15.32
N GLY A 20 -10.15 -10.18 14.32
CA GLY A 20 -10.01 -11.62 14.42
C GLY A 20 -8.56 -12.06 14.27
N LEU A 21 -8.18 -13.13 14.97
CA LEU A 21 -6.87 -13.78 14.80
C LEU A 21 -7.07 -15.07 14.00
N ASP A 22 -6.17 -15.32 13.06
CA ASP A 22 -6.15 -16.53 12.25
C ASP A 22 -4.74 -17.14 12.23
N HIS A 23 -4.68 -18.46 12.44
CA HIS A 23 -3.45 -19.25 12.43
C HIS A 23 -3.30 -20.12 11.17
N HIS A 24 -4.32 -20.18 10.31
CA HIS A 24 -4.38 -21.08 9.16
C HIS A 24 -4.02 -20.41 7.83
N TRP A 25 -4.11 -19.08 7.76
CA TRP A 25 -3.80 -18.36 6.53
C TRP A 25 -2.28 -18.21 6.36
N GLY A 26 -1.75 -18.74 5.25
CA GLY A 26 -0.37 -18.50 4.83
C GLY A 26 -0.18 -17.11 4.18
N LEU A 27 1.08 -16.74 3.93
CA LEU A 27 1.38 -15.49 3.22
C LEU A 27 0.72 -15.46 1.84
N ASP A 28 -0.08 -14.43 1.60
CA ASP A 28 -0.68 -14.19 0.29
C ASP A 28 0.39 -13.74 -0.72
N HIS A 29 0.02 -13.67 -2.00
CA HIS A 29 0.94 -13.30 -3.07
C HIS A 29 1.51 -11.88 -2.88
N GLY A 30 0.72 -10.94 -2.39
CA GLY A 30 1.14 -9.55 -2.16
C GLY A 30 2.22 -9.44 -1.09
N ALA A 31 2.07 -10.19 0.00
CA ALA A 31 3.07 -10.27 1.06
C ALA A 31 4.31 -11.06 0.63
N TRP A 32 4.12 -12.26 0.08
CA TRP A 32 5.22 -13.16 -0.28
C TRP A 32 6.12 -12.60 -1.37
N SER A 33 5.55 -11.97 -2.41
CA SER A 33 6.29 -11.45 -3.56
C SER A 33 7.28 -10.33 -3.19
N VAL A 34 7.03 -9.61 -2.10
CA VAL A 34 7.91 -8.57 -1.58
C VAL A 34 8.85 -9.13 -0.52
N ILE A 35 8.30 -9.76 0.54
CA ILE A 35 9.07 -10.14 1.73
C ILE A 35 10.14 -11.20 1.44
N LYS A 36 9.92 -12.12 0.49
CA LYS A 36 10.93 -13.12 0.09
C LYS A 36 12.24 -12.49 -0.42
N HIS A 37 12.17 -11.28 -0.97
CA HIS A 37 13.33 -10.58 -1.52
C HIS A 37 13.98 -9.68 -0.48
N LEU A 38 13.19 -9.09 0.44
CA LEU A 38 13.72 -8.31 1.57
C LEU A 38 14.43 -9.21 2.60
N TYR A 39 13.81 -10.34 2.97
CA TYR A 39 14.31 -11.27 3.99
C TYR A 39 14.33 -12.71 3.46
N PRO A 40 15.25 -13.05 2.53
CA PRO A 40 15.27 -14.35 1.84
C PRO A 40 15.52 -15.54 2.76
N LYS A 41 16.11 -15.32 3.94
CA LYS A 41 16.34 -16.36 4.95
C LYS A 41 15.11 -16.66 5.81
N ALA A 42 14.05 -15.86 5.69
CA ALA A 42 12.84 -15.94 6.52
C ALA A 42 13.15 -15.95 8.03
N ASP A 43 14.13 -15.15 8.45
CA ASP A 43 14.64 -15.02 9.82
C ASP A 43 13.98 -13.89 10.62
N VAL A 44 13.15 -13.07 9.98
CA VAL A 44 12.31 -12.05 10.63
C VAL A 44 10.88 -12.59 10.82
N PRO A 45 10.28 -12.46 12.03
CA PRO A 45 8.87 -12.79 12.23
C PRO A 45 7.95 -11.85 11.43
N VAL A 46 6.92 -12.43 10.80
CA VAL A 46 5.95 -11.69 9.97
C VAL A 46 4.54 -12.04 10.42
N ILE A 47 3.68 -11.04 10.52
CA ILE A 47 2.23 -11.21 10.63
C ILE A 47 1.57 -10.53 9.43
N GLN A 48 0.37 -10.96 9.06
CA GLN A 48 -0.44 -10.32 8.03
C GLN A 48 -1.61 -9.58 8.66
N LEU A 49 -2.00 -8.47 8.04
CA LEU A 49 -3.22 -7.73 8.35
C LEU A 49 -4.06 -7.67 7.08
N SER A 50 -5.25 -8.27 7.10
CA SER A 50 -6.18 -8.21 5.98
C SER A 50 -6.90 -6.86 5.92
N LEU A 51 -7.48 -6.55 4.75
CA LEU A 51 -8.18 -5.31 4.48
C LEU A 51 -9.66 -5.58 4.21
N ASP A 52 -10.55 -4.86 4.91
CA ASP A 52 -11.98 -4.84 4.59
C ASP A 52 -12.24 -3.88 3.41
N TYR A 53 -12.26 -4.42 2.19
CA TYR A 53 -12.47 -3.65 0.96
C TYR A 53 -13.85 -2.97 0.85
N THR A 54 -14.78 -3.26 1.77
CA THR A 54 -16.09 -2.58 1.80
C THR A 54 -16.04 -1.21 2.48
N LYS A 55 -14.92 -0.87 3.12
CA LYS A 55 -14.74 0.40 3.83
C LYS A 55 -14.04 1.44 2.96
N PRO A 56 -14.35 2.74 3.16
CA PRO A 56 -13.74 3.80 2.38
C PRO A 56 -12.29 4.08 2.83
N PRO A 57 -11.43 4.68 1.99
CA PRO A 57 -10.02 4.92 2.31
C PRO A 57 -9.79 5.74 3.59
N GLN A 58 -10.70 6.67 3.93
CA GLN A 58 -10.65 7.47 5.14
C GLN A 58 -10.80 6.60 6.41
N TYR A 59 -11.60 5.53 6.31
CA TYR A 59 -11.72 4.56 7.40
C TYR A 59 -10.39 3.83 7.62
N HIS A 60 -9.77 3.37 6.54
CA HIS A 60 -8.47 2.71 6.56
C HIS A 60 -7.37 3.63 7.07
N TYR A 61 -7.34 4.89 6.64
CA TYR A 61 -6.40 5.89 7.12
C TYR A 61 -6.53 6.11 8.63
N ALA A 62 -7.76 6.20 9.15
CA ALA A 62 -8.00 6.33 10.59
C ALA A 62 -7.58 5.08 11.37
N LEU A 63 -7.87 3.88 10.86
CA LEU A 63 -7.45 2.61 11.48
C LEU A 63 -5.92 2.49 11.50
N ALA A 64 -5.26 2.79 10.38
CA ALA A 64 -3.82 2.68 10.26
C ALA A 64 -3.06 3.60 11.22
N LYS A 65 -3.61 4.77 11.57
CA LYS A 65 -3.02 5.64 12.61
C LYS A 65 -2.89 4.96 13.96
N GLU A 66 -3.79 4.03 14.31
CA GLU A 66 -3.71 3.29 15.57
C GLU A 66 -2.45 2.40 15.60
N LEU A 67 -1.99 1.93 14.44
CA LEU A 67 -0.79 1.10 14.29
C LEU A 67 0.53 1.87 14.51
N ALA A 68 0.50 3.21 14.63
CA ALA A 68 1.72 4.02 14.79
C ALA A 68 2.56 3.61 16.01
N ALA A 69 1.94 3.06 17.05
CA ALA A 69 2.65 2.55 18.22
C ALA A 69 3.61 1.39 17.88
N LEU A 70 3.31 0.58 16.85
CA LEU A 70 4.16 -0.53 16.44
C LEU A 70 5.48 -0.06 15.82
N ARG A 71 5.48 1.06 15.06
CA ARG A 71 6.72 1.66 14.52
C ARG A 71 7.73 1.97 15.63
N ARG A 72 7.25 2.54 16.75
CA ARG A 72 8.07 2.85 17.93
C ARG A 72 8.58 1.62 18.69
N LYS A 73 8.00 0.45 18.43
CA LYS A 73 8.42 -0.85 18.99
C LYS A 73 9.37 -1.61 18.06
N GLY A 74 9.85 -0.98 16.98
CA GLY A 74 10.77 -1.60 16.03
C GLY A 74 10.08 -2.52 15.01
N VAL A 75 8.76 -2.39 14.83
CA VAL A 75 8.02 -3.14 13.82
C VAL A 75 8.09 -2.41 12.49
N LEU A 76 8.64 -3.07 11.46
CA LEU A 76 8.56 -2.62 10.08
C LEU A 76 7.15 -2.92 9.53
N ILE A 77 6.46 -1.88 9.07
CA ILE A 77 5.15 -2.00 8.42
C ILE A 77 5.37 -1.92 6.91
N VAL A 78 4.88 -2.92 6.18
CA VAL A 78 5.03 -3.04 4.72
C VAL A 78 3.66 -3.06 4.06
N GLY A 79 3.32 -2.00 3.33
CA GLY A 79 2.18 -1.98 2.41
C GLY A 79 2.60 -2.47 1.02
N SER A 80 2.04 -3.59 0.56
CA SER A 80 2.29 -4.13 -0.78
C SER A 80 1.06 -3.99 -1.66
N GLY A 81 1.19 -3.25 -2.76
CA GLY A 81 0.09 -2.89 -3.66
C GLY A 81 0.59 -2.06 -4.83
N ASN A 82 -0.30 -1.27 -5.44
CA ASN A 82 0.02 -0.44 -6.60
C ASN A 82 -0.83 0.86 -6.58
N MET A 83 -0.20 1.97 -6.94
CA MET A 83 -0.87 3.27 -7.12
C MET A 83 -1.77 3.29 -8.35
N VAL A 84 -1.28 2.73 -9.45
CA VAL A 84 -2.03 2.49 -10.68
C VAL A 84 -2.08 0.98 -10.92
N HIS A 85 -3.29 0.42 -10.96
CA HIS A 85 -3.51 -1.00 -11.15
C HIS A 85 -4.80 -1.30 -11.90
N ASN A 86 -4.71 -1.41 -13.23
CA ASN A 86 -5.84 -1.81 -14.06
C ASN A 86 -5.49 -2.93 -15.02
N LEU A 87 -5.72 -4.17 -14.58
CA LEU A 87 -5.44 -5.37 -15.35
C LEU A 87 -6.31 -5.49 -16.62
N ARG A 88 -7.48 -4.84 -16.67
CA ARG A 88 -8.35 -4.83 -17.87
C ARG A 88 -7.75 -4.02 -19.02
N MET A 89 -6.79 -3.14 -18.72
CA MET A 89 -6.19 -2.21 -19.66
C MET A 89 -4.75 -2.57 -20.03
N VAL A 90 -4.24 -3.74 -19.62
CA VAL A 90 -2.84 -4.13 -19.84
C VAL A 90 -2.50 -4.14 -21.34
N ALA A 91 -1.44 -3.43 -21.70
CA ALA A 91 -0.86 -3.44 -23.03
C ALA A 91 0.07 -4.64 -23.18
N TRP A 92 -0.50 -5.80 -23.51
CA TRP A 92 0.22 -7.07 -23.65
C TRP A 92 1.34 -7.03 -24.70
N ASP A 93 1.21 -6.22 -25.74
CA ASP A 93 2.23 -6.01 -26.78
C ASP A 93 3.38 -5.10 -26.32
N LYS A 94 3.26 -4.47 -25.14
CA LYS A 94 4.24 -3.54 -24.56
C LYS A 94 4.86 -4.04 -23.25
N LEU A 95 4.68 -5.32 -22.88
CA LEU A 95 5.22 -5.88 -21.62
C LEU A 95 6.73 -5.64 -21.45
N ASN A 96 7.49 -5.71 -22.55
CA ASN A 96 8.95 -5.56 -22.54
C ASN A 96 9.41 -4.12 -22.84
N VAL A 97 8.48 -3.17 -23.00
CA VAL A 97 8.82 -1.76 -23.23
C VAL A 97 8.95 -1.07 -21.88
N SER A 98 10.18 -0.80 -21.47
CA SER A 98 10.46 -0.17 -20.18
C SER A 98 9.83 1.22 -20.08
N GLY A 99 9.09 1.48 -19.01
CA GLY A 99 8.49 2.78 -18.74
C GLY A 99 7.23 3.10 -19.55
N PHE A 100 6.68 2.15 -20.31
CA PHE A 100 5.46 2.37 -21.06
C PHE A 100 4.25 2.50 -20.12
N GLY A 101 3.63 3.67 -20.11
CA GLY A 101 2.38 4.00 -19.42
C GLY A 101 1.42 4.72 -20.37
N PHE A 102 0.11 4.46 -20.25
CA PHE A 102 -0.88 5.29 -20.93
C PHE A 102 -0.91 6.69 -20.29
N ASP A 103 -1.32 7.69 -21.06
CA ASP A 103 -1.38 9.09 -20.58
C ASP A 103 -2.14 9.22 -19.26
N TRP A 104 -3.30 8.55 -19.14
CA TRP A 104 -4.10 8.56 -17.91
C TRP A 104 -3.40 7.88 -16.72
N ALA A 105 -2.59 6.85 -16.98
CA ALA A 105 -1.84 6.13 -15.94
C ALA A 105 -0.69 6.99 -15.44
N LEU A 106 0.04 7.65 -16.35
CA LEU A 106 1.10 8.58 -16.03
C LEU A 106 0.57 9.83 -15.32
N GLU A 107 -0.56 10.37 -15.76
CA GLU A 107 -1.23 11.50 -15.10
C GLU A 107 -1.62 11.17 -13.65
N ALA A 108 -2.28 10.03 -13.42
CA ALA A 108 -2.67 9.60 -12.08
C ALA A 108 -1.44 9.37 -11.20
N SER A 109 -0.43 8.65 -11.73
CA SER A 109 0.82 8.39 -11.02
C SER A 109 1.51 9.68 -10.59
N GLU A 110 1.68 10.64 -11.50
CA GLU A 110 2.35 11.91 -11.21
C GLU A 110 1.61 12.72 -10.15
N LYS A 111 0.28 12.85 -10.27
CA LYS A 111 -0.55 13.53 -9.28
C LYS A 111 -0.47 12.87 -7.91
N MET A 112 -0.55 11.55 -7.85
CA MET A 112 -0.43 10.83 -6.57
C MET A 112 0.95 11.01 -5.95
N LYS A 113 2.03 10.94 -6.74
CA LYS A 113 3.41 11.19 -6.25
C LYS A 113 3.55 12.60 -5.67
N GLN A 114 3.02 13.62 -6.35
CA GLN A 114 3.01 14.99 -5.84
C GLN A 114 2.25 15.07 -4.51
N MET A 115 1.05 14.47 -4.42
CA MET A 115 0.28 14.44 -3.17
C MET A 115 1.02 13.71 -2.02
N ILE A 116 1.78 12.65 -2.33
CA ILE A 116 2.61 11.95 -1.34
C ILE A 116 3.73 12.88 -0.83
N LEU A 117 4.47 13.51 -1.75
CA LEU A 117 5.61 14.38 -1.41
C LEU A 117 5.17 15.65 -0.66
N ASP A 118 3.97 16.17 -0.96
CA ASP A 118 3.39 17.33 -0.29
C ASP A 118 2.71 16.97 1.05
N GLY A 119 2.66 15.68 1.44
CA GLY A 119 1.93 15.23 2.62
C GLY A 119 0.41 15.41 2.52
N ASN A 120 -0.14 15.54 1.30
CA ASN A 120 -1.56 15.78 1.06
C ASN A 120 -2.37 14.48 1.08
N HIS A 121 -2.41 13.84 2.25
CA HIS A 121 -3.09 12.56 2.43
C HIS A 121 -4.62 12.67 2.31
N SER A 122 -5.18 13.87 2.52
CA SER A 122 -6.61 14.12 2.31
C SER A 122 -7.03 13.90 0.86
N GLU A 123 -6.28 14.39 -0.11
CA GLU A 123 -6.64 14.18 -1.52
C GLU A 123 -6.47 12.72 -1.94
N LEU A 124 -5.44 12.03 -1.42
CA LEU A 124 -5.21 10.60 -1.67
C LEU A 124 -6.32 9.71 -1.08
N THR A 125 -6.83 10.04 0.10
CA THR A 125 -7.97 9.31 0.68
C THR A 125 -9.29 9.64 -0.02
N ASN A 126 -9.38 10.77 -0.70
CA ASN A 126 -10.51 11.19 -1.53
C ASN A 126 -10.26 10.96 -3.04
N TYR A 127 -9.48 9.93 -3.40
CA TYR A 127 -9.03 9.71 -4.77
C TYR A 127 -10.16 9.61 -5.82
N ASN A 128 -11.36 9.18 -5.40
CA ASN A 128 -12.55 9.11 -6.28
C ASN A 128 -12.95 10.49 -6.87
N ASN A 129 -12.56 11.58 -6.23
CA ASN A 129 -12.84 12.95 -6.67
C ASN A 129 -11.78 13.51 -7.64
N GLN A 130 -10.69 12.78 -7.90
CA GLN A 130 -9.55 13.25 -8.71
C GLN A 130 -9.73 13.05 -10.22
N GLY A 131 -10.95 12.68 -10.65
CA GLY A 131 -11.34 12.55 -12.04
C GLY A 131 -11.03 11.19 -12.68
N LYS A 132 -11.17 11.13 -14.01
CA LYS A 132 -11.20 9.88 -14.77
C LYS A 132 -9.88 9.10 -14.73
N ALA A 133 -8.74 9.79 -14.69
CA ALA A 133 -7.42 9.17 -14.59
C ALA A 133 -7.32 8.29 -13.34
N PHE A 134 -7.79 8.80 -12.18
CA PHE A 134 -7.80 8.06 -10.92
C PHE A 134 -8.82 6.93 -10.91
N GLN A 135 -10.00 7.12 -11.50
CA GLN A 135 -11.00 6.04 -11.65
C GLN A 135 -10.48 4.88 -12.50
N LEU A 136 -9.66 5.18 -13.52
CA LEU A 136 -8.98 4.16 -14.31
C LEU A 136 -7.81 3.53 -13.57
N ALA A 137 -7.07 4.31 -12.77
CA ALA A 137 -5.91 3.84 -11.99
C ALA A 137 -6.30 2.93 -10.83
N VAL A 138 -7.39 3.24 -10.15
CA VAL A 138 -7.87 2.51 -8.96
C VAL A 138 -9.31 2.06 -9.23
N PRO A 139 -9.53 1.09 -10.14
CA PRO A 139 -10.87 0.61 -10.47
C PRO A 139 -11.54 -0.08 -9.28
N THR A 140 -10.73 -0.65 -8.40
CA THR A 140 -11.09 -1.28 -7.13
C THR A 140 -10.01 -0.93 -6.09
N PRO A 141 -10.37 -0.80 -4.79
CA PRO A 141 -9.51 -0.15 -3.81
C PRO A 141 -8.35 -1.02 -3.28
N GLU A 142 -8.44 -2.35 -3.38
CA GLU A 142 -7.58 -3.29 -2.66
C GLU A 142 -6.08 -3.13 -2.92
N HIS A 143 -5.69 -2.76 -4.15
CA HIS A 143 -4.28 -2.51 -4.46
C HIS A 143 -3.79 -1.13 -4.01
N PHE A 144 -4.70 -0.17 -3.82
CA PHE A 144 -4.37 1.20 -3.44
C PHE A 144 -4.36 1.39 -1.91
N LEU A 145 -5.23 0.69 -1.19
CA LEU A 145 -5.34 0.78 0.28
C LEU A 145 -4.01 0.53 1.03
N PRO A 146 -3.11 -0.39 0.63
CA PRO A 146 -1.80 -0.56 1.27
C PRO A 146 -0.96 0.73 1.32
N LEU A 147 -1.05 1.59 0.30
CA LEU A 147 -0.41 2.90 0.32
C LEU A 147 -1.03 3.79 1.39
N ILE A 148 -2.36 3.82 1.50
CA ILE A 148 -3.07 4.62 2.50
C ILE A 148 -2.69 4.24 3.92
N TYR A 149 -2.52 2.94 4.21
CA TYR A 149 -2.01 2.49 5.51
C TYR A 149 -0.60 3.01 5.79
N THR A 150 0.28 2.93 4.79
CA THR A 150 1.66 3.39 4.90
C THR A 150 1.74 4.90 5.18
N LEU A 151 1.01 5.71 4.41
CA LEU A 151 0.99 7.17 4.56
C LEU A 151 0.35 7.63 5.87
N ALA A 152 -0.66 6.92 6.37
CA ALA A 152 -1.29 7.22 7.66
C ALA A 152 -0.32 7.14 8.84
N LEU A 153 0.77 6.40 8.68
CA LEU A 153 1.77 6.18 9.70
C LEU A 153 2.88 7.22 9.70
N GLN A 154 2.94 8.11 8.71
CA GLN A 154 3.93 9.18 8.64
C GLN A 154 3.82 10.12 9.86
N ASP A 155 4.92 10.32 10.56
CA ASP A 155 5.07 11.32 11.62
C ASP A 155 5.63 12.63 11.05
N LYS A 156 5.47 13.75 11.79
CA LYS A 156 5.81 15.10 11.31
C LYS A 156 7.27 15.29 10.89
N ASN A 157 8.17 14.47 11.41
CA ASN A 157 9.61 14.58 11.17
C ASN A 157 10.10 13.53 10.17
N ASP A 158 9.22 12.66 9.66
CA ASP A 158 9.61 11.62 8.74
C ASP A 158 9.89 12.22 7.36
N ALA A 159 11.00 11.79 6.76
CA ALA A 159 11.29 12.01 5.35
C ALA A 159 10.50 11.01 4.50
N VAL A 160 10.03 11.47 3.33
CA VAL A 160 9.35 10.62 2.35
C VAL A 160 10.18 10.57 1.08
N SER A 161 10.46 9.36 0.60
CA SER A 161 11.14 9.15 -0.68
C SER A 161 10.41 8.16 -1.57
N LEU A 162 10.56 8.35 -2.88
CA LEU A 162 9.97 7.51 -3.91
C LEU A 162 11.08 6.78 -4.66
N PHE A 163 10.91 5.48 -4.87
CA PHE A 163 11.87 4.65 -5.60
C PHE A 163 11.13 3.57 -6.41
N ASN A 164 11.84 2.85 -7.28
CA ASN A 164 11.25 1.88 -8.22
C ASN A 164 10.11 2.46 -9.09
N ASP A 165 10.10 3.77 -9.32
CA ASP A 165 9.04 4.49 -10.03
C ASP A 165 9.08 4.20 -11.53
N LYS A 166 8.35 3.17 -11.95
CA LYS A 166 8.26 2.74 -13.35
C LYS A 166 6.84 2.33 -13.71
N ALA A 167 6.37 2.81 -14.86
CA ALA A 167 5.19 2.27 -15.51
C ALA A 167 5.53 0.96 -16.25
N ILE A 168 4.65 -0.01 -16.16
CA ILE A 168 4.75 -1.31 -16.82
C ILE A 168 3.44 -1.61 -17.52
N ALA A 169 3.54 -2.14 -18.73
CA ALA A 169 2.41 -2.63 -19.50
C ALA A 169 1.25 -1.62 -19.66
N GLY A 170 1.56 -0.32 -19.66
CA GLY A 170 0.59 0.75 -19.88
C GLY A 170 -0.24 1.13 -18.65
N SER A 171 -0.65 0.18 -17.83
CA SER A 171 -1.68 0.36 -16.80
C SER A 171 -1.29 -0.09 -15.39
N LEU A 172 0.02 -0.29 -15.15
CA LEU A 172 0.58 -0.65 -13.85
C LEU A 172 1.74 0.28 -13.50
N THR A 173 1.86 0.68 -12.23
CA THR A 173 3.02 1.43 -11.73
C THR A 173 3.67 0.70 -10.55
N MET A 174 5.00 0.62 -10.56
CA MET A 174 5.80 -0.07 -9.55
C MET A 174 6.41 0.86 -8.49
N THR A 175 5.92 2.10 -8.43
CA THR A 175 6.36 3.12 -7.48
C THR A 175 6.30 2.59 -6.05
N SER A 176 7.42 2.70 -5.35
CA SER A 176 7.58 2.33 -3.95
C SER A 176 7.78 3.60 -3.12
N VAL A 177 7.22 3.61 -1.90
CA VAL A 177 7.31 4.74 -0.96
C VAL A 177 8.09 4.28 0.28
N LEU A 178 9.06 5.07 0.72
CA LEU A 178 9.75 4.90 1.99
C LEU A 178 9.47 6.10 2.89
N ILE A 179 9.18 5.82 4.17
CA ILE A 179 8.94 6.81 5.23
C ILE A 179 9.95 6.52 6.34
N GLU A 180 10.85 7.47 6.64
CA GLU A 180 11.98 7.30 7.56
C GLU A 180 12.22 8.47 8.51
#